data_AF-A0A051TRQ3-F1
#
_entry.id   AF-A0A051TRQ3-F1
#
_cell.length_a   1.000
_cell.length_b   1.000
_cell.length_c   1.000
_cell.angle_alpha   90.00
_cell.angle_beta   90.00
_cell.angle_gamma   90.00
#
_symmetry.space_group_name_H-M   'P 1'
#
loop_
_entity.id
_entity.type
_entity.pdbx_description
1 polymer ?
#
loop_
_entity_poly.entity_id
_entity_poly.type
_entity_poly.pdbx_seq_one_letter_code
_entity_poly.pdbx_strand_id
1 'polypeptide(L)'
;MSKSSAPRGLYTPRTSRRYSPRLDPEAVGQITESIARFFGTGRYLLIQSVVVVAWIAFNLIAVAERFDPYPFILLNLAFSTQAAYAAPLILLAQNRQENRDRVALEQDRRRAAETKADTEYLARELAALRLAVGEGVTREYLRHELDDLRELLSNLLPETADGGPVPAGDGLERTAKKSR
;
A
#
# COMPACT_ATOMS: atom_id res chain seq x y z
N MET A 1 49.19 -48.80 -33.18
CA MET A 1 47.90 -48.20 -32.76
C MET A 1 47.98 -47.87 -31.26
N SER A 2 48.46 -46.67 -30.93
CA SER A 2 48.62 -46.19 -29.54
C SER A 2 47.28 -45.79 -28.95
N LYS A 3 46.91 -46.37 -27.80
CA LYS A 3 45.79 -45.90 -26.98
C LYS A 3 46.30 -44.78 -26.06
N SER A 4 45.88 -43.55 -26.35
CA SER A 4 46.16 -42.38 -25.51
C SER A 4 45.33 -42.45 -24.23
N SER A 5 45.99 -42.47 -23.07
CA SER A 5 45.36 -42.43 -21.75
C SER A 5 45.11 -40.99 -21.35
N ALA A 6 43.85 -40.56 -21.31
CA ALA A 6 43.47 -39.22 -20.88
C ALA A 6 43.66 -39.05 -19.34
N PRO A 7 44.18 -37.90 -18.86
CA PRO A 7 44.37 -37.66 -17.43
C PRO A 7 43.03 -37.33 -16.76
N ARG A 8 42.71 -38.07 -15.69
CA ARG A 8 41.54 -37.81 -14.83
C ARG A 8 41.71 -36.46 -14.13
N GLY A 9 40.83 -35.52 -14.46
CA GLY A 9 40.70 -34.25 -13.75
C GLY A 9 40.26 -34.48 -12.30
N LEU A 10 41.18 -34.26 -11.36
CA LEU A 10 40.93 -34.21 -9.92
C LEU A 10 40.76 -32.75 -9.51
N TYR A 11 39.59 -32.19 -9.81
CA TYR A 11 39.11 -30.94 -9.21
C TYR A 11 37.64 -31.09 -8.84
N THR A 12 37.37 -31.93 -7.84
CA THR A 12 36.11 -31.84 -7.09
C THR A 12 36.47 -31.26 -5.73
N PRO A 13 36.12 -29.99 -5.44
CA PRO A 13 36.27 -29.49 -4.09
C PRO A 13 35.40 -30.34 -3.17
N ARG A 14 36.04 -31.01 -2.22
CA ARG A 14 35.36 -31.68 -1.11
C ARG A 14 34.59 -30.61 -0.35
N THR A 15 33.29 -30.51 -0.62
CA THR A 15 32.39 -29.69 0.18
C THR A 15 32.44 -30.23 1.60
N SER A 16 33.08 -29.46 2.49
CA SER A 16 33.04 -29.75 3.91
C SER A 16 31.56 -29.70 4.31
N ARG A 17 31.08 -30.80 4.89
CA ARG A 17 29.70 -30.93 5.38
C ARG A 17 29.55 -29.95 6.54
N ARG A 18 29.29 -28.68 6.23
CA ARG A 18 29.06 -27.62 7.21
C ARG A 18 27.82 -28.03 7.97
N TYR A 19 27.99 -28.38 9.23
CA TYR A 19 26.90 -28.64 10.15
C TYR A 19 26.20 -27.30 10.37
N SER A 20 25.26 -26.97 9.48
CA SER A 20 24.37 -25.83 9.67
C SER A 20 23.25 -26.33 10.56
N PRO A 21 23.18 -25.95 11.84
CA PRO A 21 21.99 -26.23 12.63
C PRO A 21 20.82 -25.60 11.89
N ARG A 22 19.88 -26.43 11.41
CA ARG A 22 18.63 -25.98 10.79
C ARG A 22 17.77 -25.40 11.90
N LEU A 23 18.09 -24.18 12.32
CA LEU A 23 17.20 -23.36 13.12
C LEU A 23 15.98 -23.09 12.25
N ASP A 24 14.87 -23.74 12.59
CA ASP A 24 13.63 -23.62 11.86
C ASP A 24 13.11 -22.17 11.99
N PRO A 25 13.15 -21.36 10.92
CA PRO A 25 12.82 -19.93 11.00
C PRO A 25 11.37 -19.68 11.45
N GLU A 26 10.50 -20.65 11.22
CA GLU A 26 9.09 -20.67 11.62
C GLU A 26 8.95 -20.78 13.14
N ALA A 27 9.66 -21.71 13.77
CA ALA A 27 9.61 -21.93 15.22
C ALA A 27 10.13 -20.71 15.99
N VAL A 28 11.26 -20.16 15.54
CA VAL A 28 11.82 -18.91 16.10
C VAL A 28 10.82 -17.76 15.92
N GLY A 29 10.11 -17.72 14.79
CA GLY A 29 9.13 -16.67 14.50
C GLY A 29 7.94 -16.66 15.45
N GLN A 30 7.38 -17.83 15.75
CA GLN A 30 6.27 -17.94 16.70
C GLN A 30 6.69 -17.54 18.12
N ILE A 31 7.90 -17.91 18.53
CA ILE A 31 8.46 -17.54 19.84
C ILE A 31 8.65 -16.01 19.91
N THR A 32 9.26 -15.40 18.89
CA THR A 32 9.45 -13.94 18.84
C THR A 32 8.12 -13.20 18.84
N GLU A 33 7.11 -13.66 18.12
CA GLU A 33 5.77 -13.05 18.09
C GLU A 33 5.07 -13.13 19.45
N SER A 34 5.21 -14.26 20.16
CA SER A 34 4.69 -14.39 21.53
C SER A 34 5.40 -13.47 22.51
N ILE A 35 6.73 -13.37 22.41
CA ILE A 35 7.55 -12.47 23.23
C ILE A 35 7.18 -11.01 22.96
N ALA A 36 7.06 -10.61 21.69
CA ALA A 36 6.67 -9.25 21.33
C ALA A 36 5.31 -8.85 21.92
N ARG A 37 4.31 -9.72 21.84
CA ARG A 37 2.99 -9.48 22.45
C ARG A 37 3.04 -9.43 23.98
N PHE A 38 3.91 -10.23 24.60
CA PHE A 38 4.08 -10.24 26.05
C PHE A 38 4.74 -8.94 26.57
N PHE A 39 5.84 -8.51 25.94
CA PHE A 39 6.55 -7.27 26.30
C PHE A 39 5.77 -6.00 25.93
N GLY A 40 4.95 -6.04 24.88
CA GLY A 40 4.09 -4.92 24.46
C GLY A 40 2.86 -4.69 25.36
N THR A 41 2.57 -5.62 26.28
CA THR A 41 1.45 -5.49 27.21
C THR A 41 1.94 -4.89 28.54
N GLY A 42 1.25 -3.88 29.09
CA GLY A 42 1.59 -3.28 30.40
C GLY A 42 1.61 -4.25 31.59
N ARG A 43 1.07 -5.47 31.40
CA ARG A 43 1.11 -6.59 32.35
C ARG A 43 2.54 -7.04 32.69
N TYR A 44 3.46 -7.03 31.73
CA TYR A 44 4.85 -7.41 32.00
C TYR A 44 5.51 -6.45 32.99
N LEU A 45 5.34 -5.13 32.76
CA LEU A 45 5.86 -4.09 33.65
C LEU A 45 5.28 -4.23 35.06
N LEU A 46 3.97 -4.49 35.18
CA LEU A 46 3.33 -4.68 36.48
C LEU A 46 3.90 -5.88 37.24
N ILE A 47 4.05 -7.04 36.58
CA ILE A 47 4.63 -8.24 37.21
C ILE A 47 6.08 -7.97 37.62
N GLN A 48 6.89 -7.37 36.75
CA GLN A 48 8.29 -7.02 37.03
C GLN A 48 8.40 -6.11 38.25
N SER A 49 7.57 -5.05 38.33
CA SER A 49 7.54 -4.13 39.48
C SER A 49 7.15 -4.85 40.77
N VAL A 50 6.15 -5.73 40.75
CA VAL A 50 5.75 -6.53 41.92
C VAL A 50 6.90 -7.42 42.39
N VAL A 51 7.61 -8.08 41.48
CA VAL A 51 8.77 -8.92 41.82
C VAL A 51 9.87 -8.10 42.49
N VAL A 52 10.19 -6.92 41.96
CA VAL A 52 11.21 -6.02 42.55
C VAL A 52 10.80 -5.56 43.95
N VAL A 53 9.56 -5.10 44.11
CA VAL A 53 9.05 -4.64 45.41
C VAL A 53 9.02 -5.79 46.42
N ALA A 54 8.60 -6.99 46.00
CA ALA A 54 8.60 -8.18 46.84
C ALA A 54 10.02 -8.58 47.27
N TRP A 55 11.01 -8.48 46.37
CA TRP A 55 12.42 -8.77 46.70
C TRP A 55 12.97 -7.80 47.74
N ILE A 56 12.70 -6.50 47.56
CA ILE A 56 13.09 -5.46 48.51
C ILE A 56 12.43 -5.70 49.87
N ALA A 57 11.12 -5.96 49.88
CA ALA A 57 10.36 -6.24 51.10
C ALA A 57 10.84 -7.50 51.83
N PHE A 58 11.12 -8.58 51.10
CA PHE A 58 11.68 -9.82 51.64
C PHE A 58 13.04 -9.57 52.32
N ASN A 59 13.94 -8.82 51.68
CA ASN A 59 15.24 -8.48 52.25
C ASN A 59 15.16 -7.53 53.46
N LEU A 60 14.15 -6.64 53.50
CA LEU A 60 13.91 -5.78 54.66
C LEU A 60 13.40 -6.55 55.87
N ILE A 61 12.53 -7.56 55.66
CA ILE A 61 11.92 -8.36 56.74
C ILE A 61 12.88 -9.46 57.23
N ALA A 62 13.73 -10.00 56.35
CA ALA A 62 14.77 -10.99 56.68
C ALA A 62 15.98 -10.36 57.42
N VAL A 63 15.71 -9.68 58.54
CA VAL A 63 16.65 -8.85 59.31
C VAL A 63 17.87 -9.66 59.82
N ALA A 64 17.72 -10.97 60.02
CA ALA A 64 18.76 -11.86 60.55
C ALA A 64 19.77 -12.35 59.50
N GLU A 65 19.34 -12.60 58.26
CA GLU A 65 20.21 -13.20 57.21
C GLU A 65 20.58 -12.24 56.08
N ARG A 66 19.99 -11.03 56.00
CA ARG A 66 20.30 -9.93 55.06
C ARG A 66 20.97 -10.41 53.76
N PHE A 67 20.23 -11.23 53.00
CA PHE A 67 20.76 -11.94 51.82
C PHE A 67 21.24 -10.97 50.74
N ASP A 68 20.64 -9.77 50.65
CA ASP A 68 21.02 -8.68 49.76
C ASP A 68 20.91 -7.31 50.49
N PRO A 69 21.93 -6.88 51.26
CA PRO A 69 21.91 -5.58 51.95
C PRO A 69 21.93 -4.41 50.96
N TYR A 70 21.38 -3.26 51.36
CA TYR A 70 21.50 -2.01 50.59
C TYR A 70 22.97 -1.75 50.24
N PRO A 71 23.36 -1.63 48.95
CA PRO A 71 22.58 -1.19 47.77
C PRO A 71 21.99 -2.29 46.85
N PHE A 72 21.66 -3.49 47.35
CA PHE A 72 21.06 -4.61 46.59
C PHE A 72 21.91 -5.09 45.39
N ILE A 73 23.10 -5.61 45.67
CA ILE A 73 24.07 -6.02 44.64
C ILE A 73 23.54 -7.18 43.78
N LEU A 74 22.80 -8.12 44.36
CA LEU A 74 22.27 -9.27 43.62
C LEU A 74 21.15 -8.84 42.67
N LEU A 75 20.26 -7.97 43.13
CA LEU A 75 19.22 -7.39 42.28
C LEU A 75 19.84 -6.60 41.12
N ASN A 76 20.86 -5.78 41.40
CA ASN A 76 21.56 -5.03 40.36
C ASN A 76 22.29 -5.94 39.36
N LEU A 77 22.92 -7.01 39.83
CA LEU A 77 23.57 -8.00 38.97
C LEU A 77 22.54 -8.68 38.07
N ALA A 78 21.40 -9.09 38.62
CA ALA A 78 20.32 -9.71 37.85
C ALA A 78 19.79 -8.77 36.75
N PHE A 79 19.54 -7.50 37.06
CA PHE A 79 19.15 -6.49 36.06
C PHE A 79 20.24 -6.27 35.00
N SER A 80 21.51 -6.27 35.40
CA SER A 80 22.63 -6.12 34.46
C SER A 80 22.68 -7.28 33.47
N THR A 81 22.53 -8.52 33.95
CA THR A 81 22.46 -9.71 33.09
C THR A 81 21.19 -9.70 32.23
N GLN A 82 20.06 -9.29 32.78
CA GLN A 82 18.80 -9.19 32.06
C GLN A 82 18.91 -8.22 30.88
N ALA A 83 19.49 -7.03 31.10
CA ALA A 83 19.74 -6.06 30.05
C ALA A 83 20.72 -6.59 28.99
N ALA A 84 21.79 -7.26 29.41
CA ALA A 84 22.78 -7.85 28.52
C ALA A 84 22.19 -8.92 27.58
N TYR A 85 21.25 -9.73 28.08
CA TYR A 85 20.56 -10.74 27.25
C TYR A 85 19.39 -10.17 26.43
N ALA A 86 18.78 -9.08 26.89
CA ALA A 86 17.73 -8.39 26.15
C ALA A 86 18.24 -7.80 24.83
N ALA A 87 19.43 -7.19 24.82
CA ALA A 87 20.01 -6.56 23.63
C ALA A 87 20.06 -7.46 22.38
N PRO A 88 20.64 -8.68 22.41
CA PRO A 88 20.64 -9.57 21.25
C PRO A 88 19.26 -10.10 20.86
N LEU A 89 18.36 -10.32 21.83
CA LEU A 89 16.98 -10.72 21.54
C LEU A 89 16.20 -9.61 20.84
N ILE A 90 16.37 -8.37 21.28
CA ILE A 90 15.77 -7.18 20.66
C ILE A 90 16.31 -7.03 19.23
N LEU A 91 17.62 -7.19 19.02
CA LEU A 91 18.23 -7.12 17.69
C LEU A 91 17.65 -8.18 16.74
N LEU A 92 17.46 -9.42 17.22
CA LEU A 92 16.81 -10.48 16.42
C LEU A 92 15.36 -10.15 16.08
N ALA A 93 14.61 -9.58 17.04
CA ALA A 93 13.24 -9.14 16.81
C ALA A 93 13.19 -7.98 15.79
N GLN A 94 14.11 -7.02 15.91
CA GLN A 94 14.24 -5.87 15.00
C GLN A 94 14.59 -6.30 13.58
N ASN A 95 15.58 -7.18 13.39
CA ASN A 95 15.94 -7.69 12.05
C ASN A 95 14.76 -8.38 11.36
N ARG A 96 13.91 -9.09 12.12
CA ARG A 96 12.69 -9.71 11.58
C ARG A 96 11.63 -8.68 11.23
N GLN A 97 11.43 -7.68 12.09
CA GLN A 97 10.48 -6.61 11.83
C GLN A 97 10.90 -5.83 10.58
N GLU A 98 12.17 -5.45 10.47
CA GLU A 98 12.72 -4.74 9.31
C GLU A 98 12.56 -5.55 8.02
N ASN A 99 12.79 -6.87 8.06
CA ASN A 99 12.58 -7.72 6.89
C ASN A 99 11.10 -7.79 6.47
N ARG A 100 10.16 -7.91 7.43
CA ARG A 100 8.72 -7.85 7.16
C ARG A 100 8.33 -6.50 6.55
N ASP A 101 8.81 -5.41 7.14
CA ASP A 101 8.51 -4.04 6.71
C ASP A 101 9.07 -3.79 5.30
N ARG A 102 10.27 -4.30 5.00
CA ARG A 102 10.87 -4.23 3.67
C ARG A 102 10.04 -4.96 2.63
N VAL A 103 9.59 -6.19 2.91
CA VAL A 103 8.75 -6.96 1.98
C VAL A 103 7.42 -6.25 1.74
N ALA A 104 6.79 -5.71 2.79
CA ALA A 104 5.56 -4.95 2.68
C ALA A 104 5.75 -3.70 1.81
N LEU A 105 6.84 -2.96 2.00
CA LEU A 105 7.19 -1.77 1.23
C LEU A 105 7.47 -2.10 -0.24
N GLU A 106 8.16 -3.21 -0.52
CA GLU A 106 8.41 -3.67 -1.90
C GLU A 106 7.11 -4.05 -2.61
N GLN A 107 6.16 -4.69 -1.92
CA GLN A 107 4.84 -5.00 -2.45
C GLN A 107 4.02 -3.74 -2.73
N ASP A 108 4.03 -2.78 -1.80
CA ASP A 108 3.33 -1.52 -1.97
C ASP A 108 3.85 -0.73 -3.18
N ARG A 109 5.18 -0.66 -3.35
CA ARG A 109 5.80 -0.06 -4.53
C ARG A 109 5.39 -0.74 -5.83
N ARG A 110 5.30 -2.07 -5.86
CA ARG A 110 4.84 -2.81 -7.05
C ARG A 110 3.38 -2.49 -7.38
N ARG A 111 2.50 -2.52 -6.38
CA ARG A 111 1.09 -2.16 -6.54
C ARG A 111 0.91 -0.72 -7.03
N ALA A 112 1.69 0.21 -6.49
CA ALA A 112 1.66 1.61 -6.94
C ALA A 112 2.11 1.75 -8.40
N ALA A 113 3.15 1.00 -8.82
CA ALA A 113 3.59 0.98 -10.21
C ALA A 113 2.54 0.38 -11.16
N GLU A 114 1.90 -0.73 -10.78
CA GLU A 114 0.80 -1.35 -11.51
C GLU A 114 -0.40 -0.40 -11.64
N THR A 115 -0.85 0.17 -10.52
CA THR A 115 -1.96 1.14 -10.51
C THR A 115 -1.65 2.34 -11.41
N LYS A 116 -0.42 2.85 -11.38
CA LYS A 116 0.00 3.92 -12.27
C LYS A 116 -0.10 3.51 -13.73
N ALA A 117 0.42 2.33 -14.10
CA ALA A 117 0.34 1.82 -15.46
C ALA A 117 -1.12 1.64 -15.94
N ASP A 118 -1.99 1.12 -15.08
CA ASP A 118 -3.42 0.95 -15.37
C ASP A 118 -4.10 2.31 -15.58
N THR A 119 -3.80 3.30 -14.75
CA THR A 119 -4.35 4.66 -14.94
C THR A 119 -3.85 5.32 -16.22
N GLU A 120 -2.58 5.14 -16.59
CA GLU A 120 -2.04 5.64 -17.86
C GLU A 120 -2.67 4.93 -19.06
N TYR A 121 -2.90 3.62 -18.95
CA TYR A 121 -3.59 2.83 -19.97
C TYR A 121 -5.03 3.32 -20.15
N LEU A 122 -5.80 3.42 -19.06
CA LEU A 122 -7.16 3.93 -19.09
C LEU A 122 -7.23 5.37 -19.64
N ALA A 123 -6.29 6.24 -19.27
CA ALA A 123 -6.24 7.61 -19.79
C ALA A 123 -5.99 7.65 -21.31
N ARG A 124 -5.12 6.78 -21.84
CA ARG A 124 -4.89 6.66 -23.28
C ARG A 124 -6.11 6.10 -24.00
N GLU A 125 -6.73 5.07 -23.44
CA GLU A 125 -7.93 4.46 -24.02
C GLU A 125 -9.10 5.44 -24.05
N LEU A 126 -9.27 6.23 -22.98
CA LEU A 126 -10.29 7.26 -22.87
C LEU A 126 -10.02 8.43 -23.83
N ALA A 127 -8.75 8.80 -24.03
CA ALA A 127 -8.37 9.78 -25.04
C ALA A 127 -8.65 9.27 -26.47
N ALA A 128 -8.32 8.02 -26.78
CA ALA A 128 -8.63 7.40 -28.06
C ALA A 128 -10.14 7.29 -28.31
N LEU A 129 -10.90 6.86 -27.30
CA LEU A 129 -12.37 6.82 -27.33
C LEU A 129 -12.95 8.22 -27.54
N ARG A 130 -12.42 9.24 -26.87
CA ARG A 130 -12.86 10.64 -27.05
C ARG A 130 -12.62 11.13 -28.48
N LEU A 131 -11.49 10.78 -29.10
CA LEU A 131 -11.22 11.15 -30.49
C LEU A 131 -12.19 10.43 -31.45
N ALA A 132 -12.37 9.12 -31.27
CA ALA A 132 -13.29 8.33 -32.09
C ALA A 132 -14.75 8.82 -31.99
N VAL A 133 -15.23 9.13 -30.78
CA VAL A 133 -16.58 9.70 -30.57
C VAL A 133 -16.66 11.14 -31.06
N GLY A 134 -15.60 11.93 -30.88
CA GLY A 134 -15.53 13.31 -31.36
C GLY A 134 -15.61 13.43 -32.88
N GLU A 135 -15.09 12.45 -33.61
CA GLU A 135 -15.22 12.37 -35.08
C GLU A 135 -16.57 11.78 -35.53
N GLY A 136 -17.12 10.81 -34.78
CA GLY A 136 -18.38 10.14 -35.12
C GLY A 136 -19.65 10.97 -34.84
N VAL A 137 -19.63 11.84 -33.82
CA VAL A 137 -20.72 12.80 -33.53
C VAL A 137 -20.37 14.16 -34.13
N THR A 138 -20.07 14.18 -35.41
CA THR A 138 -19.87 15.44 -36.12
C THR A 138 -21.19 16.20 -36.16
N ARG A 139 -21.14 17.51 -35.93
CA ARG A 139 -22.29 18.43 -36.02
C ARG A 139 -23.09 18.22 -37.31
N GLU A 140 -22.42 17.80 -38.37
CA GLU A 140 -23.02 17.50 -39.67
C GLU A 140 -23.94 16.28 -39.61
N TYR A 141 -23.54 15.18 -38.96
CA TYR A 141 -24.40 14.01 -38.77
C TYR A 141 -25.62 14.34 -37.91
N LEU A 142 -25.42 15.07 -36.81
CA LEU A 142 -26.52 15.59 -35.98
C LEU A 142 -27.45 16.53 -36.75
N ARG A 143 -26.93 17.33 -37.68
CA ARG A 143 -27.73 18.17 -38.56
C ARG A 143 -28.51 17.35 -39.57
N HIS A 144 -27.87 16.37 -40.18
CA HIS A 144 -28.49 15.50 -41.17
C HIS A 144 -29.66 14.73 -40.55
N GLU A 145 -29.47 14.12 -39.38
CA GLU A 145 -30.58 13.41 -38.73
C GLU A 145 -31.67 14.34 -38.21
N LEU A 146 -31.34 15.58 -37.82
CA LEU A 146 -32.35 16.58 -37.49
C LEU A 146 -33.15 17.02 -38.72
N ASP A 147 -32.50 17.19 -39.87
CA ASP A 147 -33.15 17.56 -41.14
C ASP A 147 -34.00 16.40 -41.70
N ASP A 148 -33.50 15.16 -41.67
CA ASP A 148 -34.25 13.96 -42.05
C ASP A 148 -35.49 13.76 -41.16
N LEU A 149 -35.34 13.94 -39.83
CA LEU A 149 -36.49 13.89 -38.92
C LEU A 149 -37.48 15.02 -39.17
N ARG A 150 -37.01 16.23 -39.51
CA ARG A 150 -37.87 17.36 -39.88
C ARG A 150 -38.64 17.07 -41.15
N GLU A 151 -37.98 16.48 -42.15
CA GLU A 151 -38.58 16.14 -43.44
C GLU A 151 -39.62 15.02 -43.30
N LEU A 152 -39.32 13.99 -42.50
CA LEU A 152 -40.28 12.95 -42.12
C LEU A 152 -41.50 13.52 -41.41
N LEU A 153 -41.30 14.45 -40.47
CA LEU A 153 -42.40 15.14 -39.79
C LEU A 153 -43.21 16.01 -40.77
N SER A 154 -42.59 16.74 -41.70
CA SER A 154 -43.33 17.53 -42.70
C SER A 154 -44.11 16.66 -43.68
N ASN A 155 -43.58 15.48 -44.03
CA ASN A 155 -44.28 14.54 -44.91
C ASN A 155 -45.44 13.84 -44.18
N LEU A 156 -45.34 13.65 -42.86
CA LEU A 156 -46.43 13.15 -42.01
C LEU A 156 -47.43 14.23 -41.60
N LEU A 157 -47.08 15.51 -41.77
CA LEU A 157 -47.94 16.67 -41.54
C LEU A 157 -48.34 17.28 -42.91
N PRO A 158 -49.19 16.62 -43.71
CA PRO A 158 -49.64 17.20 -44.96
C PRO A 158 -50.45 18.46 -44.66
N GLU A 159 -49.91 19.59 -45.10
CA GLU A 159 -50.57 20.86 -45.40
C GLU A 159 -52.03 20.97 -44.95
N THR A 160 -52.25 21.27 -43.67
CA THR A 160 -53.45 21.98 -43.20
C THR A 160 -53.11 23.40 -42.77
N ALA A 161 -52.09 24.00 -43.39
CA ALA A 161 -51.69 25.38 -43.16
C ALA A 161 -51.35 26.08 -44.48
N ASP A 162 -52.23 25.94 -45.48
CA ASP A 162 -52.47 27.07 -46.38
C ASP A 162 -53.37 28.07 -45.63
N GLY A 163 -52.96 29.33 -45.57
CA GLY A 163 -53.70 30.32 -44.79
C GLY A 163 -53.03 31.66 -44.57
N GLY A 164 -52.74 32.39 -45.66
CA GLY A 164 -52.84 33.85 -45.63
C GLY A 164 -51.69 34.63 -46.27
N PRO A 165 -51.94 35.41 -47.34
CA PRO A 165 -51.00 36.42 -47.82
C PRO A 165 -50.86 37.54 -46.79
N VAL A 166 -49.63 37.86 -46.38
CA VAL A 166 -49.33 39.04 -45.57
C VAL A 166 -49.64 40.29 -46.40
N PRO A 167 -50.60 41.16 -46.01
CA PRO A 167 -50.91 42.35 -46.78
C PRO A 167 -49.82 43.39 -46.56
N ALA A 168 -49.26 43.89 -47.66
CA ALA A 168 -48.43 45.08 -47.68
C ALA A 168 -49.32 46.30 -47.34
N GLY A 169 -49.11 46.88 -46.17
CA GLY A 169 -49.70 48.15 -45.75
C GLY A 169 -48.65 49.26 -45.80
N ASP A 170 -48.85 50.20 -46.71
CA ASP A 170 -48.06 51.40 -46.93
C ASP A 170 -48.42 52.52 -45.92
N GLY A 171 -47.43 53.36 -45.59
CA GLY A 171 -47.62 54.71 -45.06
C GLY A 171 -47.75 54.92 -43.54
N LEU A 172 -46.69 55.43 -42.90
CA LEU A 172 -46.68 56.79 -42.32
C LEU A 172 -45.33 57.12 -41.65
N GLU A 173 -44.75 58.23 -42.11
CA GLU A 173 -43.72 59.02 -41.45
C GLU A 173 -43.95 59.17 -39.94
N ARG A 174 -42.87 59.23 -39.15
CA ARG A 174 -42.52 60.43 -38.38
C ARG A 174 -41.29 60.23 -37.48
N THR A 175 -40.24 60.97 -37.84
CA THR A 175 -39.44 61.82 -36.95
C THR A 175 -38.72 61.20 -35.75
N ALA A 176 -37.40 61.24 -35.83
CA ALA A 176 -36.50 61.87 -34.86
C ALA A 176 -36.72 61.60 -33.35
N LYS A 177 -35.73 60.96 -32.72
CA LYS A 177 -34.85 61.69 -31.80
C LYS A 177 -33.61 60.90 -31.37
N LYS A 178 -32.49 61.55 -31.61
CA LYS A 178 -31.22 61.51 -30.87
C LYS A 178 -31.46 61.80 -29.39
N SER A 179 -30.89 60.99 -28.50
CA SER A 179 -30.46 61.37 -27.14
C SER A 179 -29.48 60.28 -26.69
N ARG A 180 -28.17 60.49 -26.84
CA ARG A 180 -27.25 61.15 -25.89
C ARG A 180 -26.81 60.19 -24.78
#